data_AF-A0A4U5NGT2-F1
#
_entry.id   AF-A0A4U5NGT2-F1
#
_cell.length_a   1.000
_cell.length_b   1.000
_cell.length_c   1.000
_cell.angle_alpha   90.00
_cell.angle_beta   90.00
_cell.angle_gamma   90.00
#
_symmetry.space_group_name_H-M   'P 1'
#
loop_
_entity.id
_entity.type
_entity.pdbx_description
1 polymer ?
#
loop_
_entity_poly.entity_id
_entity_poly.type
_entity_poly.pdbx_seq_one_letter_code
_entity_poly.pdbx_strand_id
1 'polypeptide(L)' 'MISAIELRAAAIVFGINIFVFSAHQKTPTWMPYRGERSDSSKIAIVNNQAHCLIVHNRNHFDPVFEV' A
#
# COMPACT_ATOMS: atom_id res chain seq x y z
N MET A 1 10.72 -11.72 1.30
CA MET A 1 9.48 -11.63 0.51
C MET A 1 8.55 -10.76 1.31
N ILE A 2 8.10 -9.62 0.76
CA ILE A 2 7.16 -8.73 1.48
C ILE A 2 5.76 -9.34 1.38
N SER A 3 5.13 -9.56 2.52
CA SER A 3 3.79 -10.10 2.70
C SER A 3 2.76 -8.99 2.92
N ALA A 4 1.48 -9.35 2.83
CA ALA A 4 0.38 -8.43 3.14
C ALA A 4 0.43 -7.87 4.57
N ILE A 5 1.01 -8.61 5.52
CA ILE A 5 1.16 -8.16 6.92
C ILE A 5 2.21 -7.06 7.01
N GLU A 6 3.35 -7.24 6.34
CA GLU A 6 4.43 -6.24 6.30
C GLU A 6 3.96 -4.97 5.57
N LEU A 7 3.20 -5.09 4.48
CA LEU A 7 2.59 -3.94 3.78
C LEU A 7 1.62 -3.17 4.69
N ARG A 8 0.79 -3.88 5.45
CA ARG A 8 -0.13 -3.25 6.41
C ARG A 8 0.63 -2.57 7.55
N ALA A 9 1.66 -3.22 8.09
CA ALA A 9 2.51 -2.64 9.13
C ALA A 9 3.22 -1.38 8.62
N ALA A 10 3.78 -1.41 7.42
CA ALA A 10 4.43 -0.25 6.80
C ALA A 10 3.44 0.91 6.63
N ALA A 11 2.25 0.65 6.07
CA ALA A 11 1.22 1.67 5.91
C ALA A 11 0.90 2.38 7.25
N ILE A 12 0.73 1.60 8.33
CA ILE A 12 0.42 2.14 9.67
C ILE A 12 1.61 2.88 10.29
N VAL A 13 2.82 2.30 10.22
CA VAL A 13 4.03 2.87 10.85
C VAL A 13 4.40 4.21 10.21
N PHE A 14 4.29 4.30 8.88
CA PHE A 14 4.61 5.51 8.14
C PHE A 14 3.43 6.46 7.96
N GLY A 15 2.21 6.05 8.33
CA GLY A 15 1.01 6.87 8.16
C GLY A 15 0.68 7.17 6.70
N ILE A 16 0.96 6.23 5.78
CA ILE A 16 0.76 6.37 4.33
C ILE A 16 -0.24 5.35 3.80
N ASN A 17 -0.86 5.66 2.66
CA ASN A 17 -1.67 4.71 1.91
C ASN A 17 -0.79 4.00 0.87
N ILE A 18 -0.84 2.66 0.82
CA ILE A 18 -0.13 1.85 -0.17
C ILE A 18 -1.16 1.13 -1.03
N PHE A 19 -1.04 1.24 -2.35
CA PHE A 19 -1.87 0.53 -3.32
C PHE A 19 -1.01 -0.42 -4.13
N VAL A 20 -1.29 -1.72 -4.07
CA VAL A 20 -0.54 -2.74 -4.82
C VAL A 20 -1.37 -3.24 -5.98
N PHE A 21 -0.87 -3.08 -7.21
CA PHE A 21 -1.46 -3.65 -8.41
C PHE A 21 -0.88 -5.05 -8.67
N SER A 22 -1.76 -6.05 -8.72
CA SER A 22 -1.38 -7.44 -8.99
C SER A 22 -1.75 -7.85 -10.41
N ALA A 23 -0.82 -7.66 -11.34
CA ALA A 23 -1.02 -7.97 -12.76
C ALA A 23 -1.11 -9.48 -13.06
N HIS A 24 -0.60 -10.33 -12.16
CA HIS A 24 -0.53 -11.79 -12.35
C HIS A 24 -1.82 -12.53 -12.01
N GLN A 25 -2.81 -11.85 -11.45
CA GLN A 25 -4.10 -12.46 -11.17
C GLN A 25 -4.94 -12.57 -12.45
N LYS A 26 -5.78 -13.60 -12.55
CA LYS A 26 -6.72 -13.78 -13.68
C LYS A 26 -7.58 -12.52 -13.89
N THR A 27 -7.88 -11.84 -12.80
CA THR A 27 -8.47 -10.50 -12.78
C THR A 27 -7.47 -9.59 -12.08
N PRO A 28 -6.81 -8.66 -12.79
CA PRO A 28 -5.93 -7.69 -12.17
C PRO A 28 -6.69 -6.85 -11.14
N THR A 29 -6.12 -6.70 -9.95
CA THR A 29 -6.78 -5.97 -8.85
C THR A 29 -5.81 -5.07 -8.11
N TRP A 30 -6.35 -3.96 -7.61
CA TRP A 30 -5.68 -3.08 -6.67
C TRP A 30 -6.00 -3.50 -5.24
N MET A 31 -4.95 -3.73 -4.44
CA MET A 31 -5.06 -4.08 -3.02
C MET A 31 -4.66 -2.87 -2.17
N PRO A 32 -5.61 -2.24 -1.46
CA PRO A 32 -5.33 -1.07 -0.63
C PRO A 32 -4.85 -1.46 0.78
N TYR A 33 -3.81 -0.79 1.26
CA TYR A 33 -3.32 -0.84 2.63
C TYR A 33 -3.34 0.58 3.19
N ARG A 34 -4.20 0.83 4.18
CA ARG A 34 -4.39 2.17 4.76
C ARG A 34 -3.50 2.36 5.98
N GLY A 35 -2.92 3.56 6.07
CA GLY A 35 -2.12 3.99 7.22
C GLY A 35 -2.92 4.56 8.38
N GLU A 36 -4.25 4.59 8.28
CA GLU A 36 -5.13 5.11 9.33
C GLU A 36 -5.07 4.25 10.60
N ARG A 37 -4.73 4.88 11.74
CA ARG A 37 -4.98 4.30 13.06
C ARG A 37 -6.46 4.47 13.40
N SER A 38 -7.09 3.42 13.92
CA SER A 38 -8.52 3.42 14.28
C SER A 38 -8.91 4.45 15.36
N ASP A 39 -7.93 5.05 16.03
CA ASP A 39 -8.14 6.12 17.00
C ASP A 39 -8.31 7.46 16.27
N SER A 40 -9.55 7.75 15.90
CA SER A 40 -10.02 8.96 15.22
C SER A 40 -9.85 10.27 16.01
N SER A 41 -9.05 10.28 17.08
CA SER A 41 -8.82 11.45 17.91
C SER A 41 -7.35 11.87 17.86
N LYS A 42 -7.15 12.99 17.15
CA LYS A 42 -5.96 13.84 17.15
C LYS A 42 -4.79 13.35 16.28
N ILE A 43 -4.70 14.02 15.12
CA ILE A 43 -3.50 14.18 14.31
C ILE A 43 -3.01 12.89 13.65
N ALA A 44 -3.84 12.31 12.79
CA ALA A 44 -3.28 11.85 11.53
C ALA A 44 -3.30 13.06 10.61
N ILE A 45 -2.15 13.69 10.37
CA ILE A 45 -1.95 14.34 9.07
C ILE A 45 -2.00 13.15 8.12
N VAL A 46 -3.20 12.77 7.68
CA VAL A 46 -3.37 11.77 6.64
C VAL A 46 -2.79 12.48 5.43
N ASN A 47 -1.51 12.24 5.19
CA ASN A 47 -0.91 12.61 3.93
C ASN A 47 -1.73 11.79 2.94
N ASN A 48 -2.64 12.44 2.20
CA ASN A 48 -3.49 11.77 1.21
C ASN A 48 -2.66 11.25 0.02
N GLN A 49 -1.33 11.26 0.16
CA GLN A 49 -0.35 10.74 -0.75
C GLN A 49 -0.43 9.20 -0.72
N ALA A 50 -1.04 8.68 -1.76
CA ALA A 50 -1.04 7.26 -2.07
C ALA A 50 0.30 6.90 -2.73
N HIS A 51 0.93 5.84 -2.25
CA HIS A 51 2.09 5.23 -2.90
C HIS A 51 1.65 3.97 -3.63
N CYS A 52 1.91 3.91 -4.92
CA CYS A 52 1.50 2.81 -5.77
C CYS A 52 2.69 1.87 -6.04
N LEU A 53 2.43 0.57 -5.97
CA LEU A 53 3.39 -0.50 -6.28
C LEU A 53 2.77 -1.44 -7.31
N ILE A 54 3.59 -2.02 -8.18
CA ILE A 54 3.22 -3.18 -9.00
C ILE A 54 3.94 -4.39 -8.43
N VAL A 55 3.21 -5.50 -8.23
CA VAL A 55 3.83 -6.78 -7.84
C VAL A 55 4.03 -7.67 -9.06
N HIS A 56 5.30 -8.02 -9.31
CA HIS A 56 5.75 -8.97 -10.31
C HIS A 56 6.04 -10.34 -9.69
N ASN A 57 5.63 -11.43 -10.35
CA ASN A 57 5.88 -12.82 -9.99
C ASN A 57 5.60 -13.17 -8.51
N ARG A 58 4.66 -12.43 -7.89
CA ARG A 58 4.25 -12.52 -6.48
C ARG A 58 5.32 -12.18 -5.44
N ASN A 59 6.51 -11.72 -5.83
CA ASN A 59 7.62 -11.52 -4.90
C ASN A 59 8.49 -10.29 -5.18
N HIS A 60 8.37 -9.67 -6.34
CA HIS A 60 9.12 -8.48 -6.73
C HIS A 60 8.16 -7.29 -6.80
N PHE A 61 8.55 -6.15 -6.23
CA PHE A 61 7.70 -4.96 -6.16
C PHE A 61 8.44 -3.78 -6.77
N ASP A 62 7.79 -3.11 -7.73
CA ASP A 62 8.30 -1.91 -8.37
C ASP A 62 7.44 -0.68 -7.99
N PRO A 63 8.06 0.47 -7.73
CA PRO A 63 7.32 1.71 -7.48
C PRO A 63 6.69 2.23 -8.76
N VAL A 64 5.48 2.79 -8.63
CA VAL A 64 4.81 3.53 -9.70
C VAL A 64 4.88 5.01 -9.35
N PHE A 65 5.41 5.80 -10.28
CA PHE A 65 5.49 7.25 -10.18
C PHE A 65 4.52 7.89 -11.18
N GLU A 66 3.87 8.98 -10.77
CA GLU A 66 3.17 9.85 -11.72
C GLU A 66 4.19 10.53 -12.64
N VAL A 67 3.85 10.67 -13.92
CA VAL A 67 4.69 11.31 -14.95
C VAL A 67 4.08 12.64 -15.34
#